data_AF-A0A1T2KZL8-F1
#
_entry.id   AF-A0A1T2KZL8-F1
#
_cell.length_a   1.000
_cell.length_b   1.000
_cell.length_c   1.000
_cell.angle_alpha   90.00
_cell.angle_beta   90.00
_cell.angle_gamma   90.00
#
_symmetry.space_group_name_H-M   'P 1'
#
loop_
_entity.id
_entity.type
_entity.pdbx_description
1 polymer ?
#
loop_
_entity_poly.entity_id
_entity_poly.type
_entity_poly.pdbx_seq_one_letter_code
_entity_poly.pdbx_strand_id
1 'polypeptide(L)'
;MKSEINGNPTDLQSTQQKRPNKTANQTIFILIAALLFALSFTYKPLYTDNQNTKFLIAAGQTNHGQLSQDWLANSIDPLPIFTAIIRAFYELNTIELSYAAFLLLLLLYFLSLNAIAEKLFSIQTGSRASFIFILLFFSLHYAIPSVATGGMAYQYLLGNYFQPCVFGIFVFLSINSFLRKQTLFSSLWLSVAALLHPGAYIFPSLLLTASYGFIIYREQRSLLRALTPTIIFSALLAPLLIYYFGALGPTSPEAWQQSIDILSRERIPHHTQVSHWLSLSTAIQLGICISALWLLGRKSRLFLPLTVLFSFITLAIIALYLFELPAISFATPWRISVLLIPLSSTVVAGWIGNHLARWLDHRLPNRALYLIGALLIIPAIMSGINSTKGKFKRYANNGTEQLIQTAIALAGQDNLILLPVRDQRLYAFRLDTGIPILVNWKSHPYKDTEVIEWHKRVGLADDFYYSDTATERRDALTQLIAEYGVTHVITTQKMDDQMASLFAQKPVYQDERYRLYEARIGIAKPILRKPDQQIGEMTIGTGRYGG
;
A
#
# COMPACT_ATOMS: atom_id res chain seq x y z
N MET A 1 -74.92 -7.35 -12.37
CA MET A 1 -74.63 -7.47 -13.82
C MET A 1 -73.14 -7.19 -14.02
N LYS A 2 -72.47 -8.06 -14.78
CA LYS A 2 -71.02 -8.24 -14.93
C LYS A 2 -70.30 -7.06 -15.64
N SER A 3 -69.05 -6.79 -15.24
CA SER A 3 -67.88 -6.55 -16.12
C SER A 3 -66.63 -6.33 -15.24
N GLU A 4 -65.83 -7.37 -14.97
CA GLU A 4 -64.57 -7.66 -15.68
C GLU A 4 -63.53 -6.52 -15.64
N ILE A 5 -62.66 -6.57 -14.62
CA ILE A 5 -61.32 -5.95 -14.65
C ILE A 5 -60.32 -7.10 -14.65
N ASN A 6 -59.96 -7.58 -15.84
CA ASN A 6 -58.82 -8.47 -16.06
C ASN A 6 -57.69 -7.65 -16.69
N GLY A 7 -56.86 -7.04 -15.86
CA GLY A 7 -55.57 -6.47 -16.26
C GLY A 7 -54.46 -7.45 -15.91
N ASN A 8 -53.97 -8.17 -16.91
CA ASN A 8 -52.91 -9.18 -16.80
C ASN A 8 -51.56 -8.54 -16.40
N PRO A 9 -50.81 -9.02 -15.37
CA PRO A 9 -49.55 -8.39 -14.94
C PRO A 9 -48.30 -8.78 -15.74
N THR A 10 -48.43 -9.32 -16.95
CA THR A 10 -47.35 -10.02 -17.65
C THR A 10 -46.53 -9.20 -18.66
N ASP A 11 -46.75 -7.90 -18.80
CA ASP A 11 -46.13 -7.10 -19.87
C ASP A 11 -44.92 -6.23 -19.47
N LEU A 12 -44.21 -6.59 -18.39
CA LEU A 12 -42.88 -6.02 -18.09
C LEU A 12 -41.75 -6.83 -18.75
N GLN A 13 -41.88 -7.11 -20.04
CA GLN A 13 -40.77 -7.60 -20.87
C GLN A 13 -39.88 -6.44 -21.30
N SER A 14 -38.71 -6.36 -20.66
CA SER A 14 -37.42 -6.08 -21.30
C SER A 14 -37.36 -5.07 -22.45
N THR A 15 -37.67 -3.80 -22.20
CA THR A 15 -36.98 -2.73 -22.95
C THR A 15 -35.54 -2.63 -22.47
N GLN A 16 -34.65 -3.42 -23.09
CA GLN A 16 -33.24 -3.07 -23.15
C GLN A 16 -33.12 -1.76 -23.93
N GLN A 17 -33.30 -0.63 -23.25
CA GLN A 17 -32.92 0.68 -23.76
C GLN A 17 -31.40 0.62 -24.03
N LYS A 18 -31.02 0.42 -25.30
CA LYS A 18 -29.66 0.65 -25.78
C LYS A 18 -29.31 2.09 -25.37
N ARG A 19 -28.41 2.26 -24.41
CA ARG A 19 -27.91 3.59 -24.06
C ARG A 19 -27.28 4.18 -25.33
N PRO A 20 -27.56 5.45 -25.68
CA PRO A 20 -26.85 6.10 -26.77
C PRO A 20 -25.35 6.07 -26.48
N ASN A 21 -24.54 5.81 -27.50
CA ASN A 21 -23.08 5.92 -27.40
C ASN A 21 -22.73 7.33 -26.91
N LYS A 22 -21.75 7.43 -26.00
CA LYS A 22 -21.27 8.74 -25.52
C LYS A 22 -20.79 9.55 -26.72
N THR A 23 -21.14 10.82 -26.77
CA THR A 23 -20.62 11.72 -27.79
C THR A 23 -19.11 11.93 -27.57
N ALA A 24 -18.37 12.32 -28.62
CA ALA A 24 -16.95 12.62 -28.50
C ALA A 24 -16.67 13.64 -27.37
N ASN A 25 -17.51 14.67 -27.27
CA ASN A 25 -17.41 15.70 -26.24
C ASN A 25 -17.59 15.15 -24.81
N GLN A 26 -18.50 14.18 -24.60
CA GLN A 26 -18.69 13.55 -23.29
C GLN A 26 -17.48 12.68 -22.89
N THR A 27 -16.88 12.00 -23.86
CA THR A 27 -15.65 11.21 -23.63
C THR A 27 -14.48 12.13 -23.30
N ILE A 28 -14.29 13.22 -24.05
CA ILE A 28 -13.24 14.21 -23.77
C ILE A 28 -13.43 14.81 -22.38
N PHE A 29 -14.66 15.19 -22.01
CA PHE A 29 -14.96 15.74 -20.69
C PHE A 29 -14.52 14.83 -19.55
N ILE A 30 -14.85 13.53 -19.61
CA ILE A 30 -14.50 12.62 -18.52
C ILE A 30 -13.00 12.29 -18.48
N LEU A 31 -12.33 12.26 -19.64
CA LEU A 31 -10.89 12.07 -19.71
C LEU A 31 -10.13 13.27 -19.14
N ILE A 32 -10.59 14.50 -19.42
CA ILE A 32 -10.04 15.71 -18.80
C ILE A 32 -10.23 15.64 -17.29
N ALA A 33 -11.43 15.30 -16.80
CA ALA A 33 -11.68 15.17 -15.37
C ALA A 33 -10.76 14.11 -14.71
N ALA A 34 -10.53 12.98 -15.38
CA ALA A 34 -9.60 11.95 -14.92
C ALA A 34 -8.15 12.47 -14.84
N LEU A 35 -7.70 13.20 -15.86
CA LEU A 35 -6.37 13.79 -15.89
C LEU A 35 -6.19 14.84 -14.78
N LEU A 36 -7.17 15.73 -14.60
CA LEU A 36 -7.17 16.71 -13.52
C LEU A 36 -7.13 16.03 -12.14
N PHE A 37 -7.83 14.91 -11.98
CA PHE A 37 -7.78 14.12 -10.74
C PHE A 37 -6.37 13.58 -10.51
N ALA A 38 -5.76 12.99 -11.53
CA ALA A 38 -4.40 12.47 -11.41
C ALA A 38 -3.35 13.57 -11.13
N LEU A 39 -3.55 14.79 -11.65
CA LEU A 39 -2.72 15.97 -11.35
C LEU A 39 -2.92 16.49 -9.93
N SER A 40 -4.11 16.29 -9.34
CA SER A 40 -4.37 16.62 -7.93
C SER A 40 -3.72 15.65 -6.94
N PHE A 41 -3.22 14.52 -7.42
CA PHE A 41 -2.60 13.49 -6.59
C PHE A 41 -1.15 13.84 -6.25
N THR A 42 -0.69 13.40 -5.08
CA THR A 42 0.72 13.58 -4.67
C THR A 42 1.57 12.41 -5.14
N TYR A 43 2.71 12.70 -5.76
CA TYR A 43 3.70 11.71 -6.18
C TYR A 43 4.93 11.77 -5.27
N LYS A 44 5.52 10.61 -4.98
CA LYS A 44 6.80 10.50 -4.27
C LYS A 44 7.94 10.12 -5.24
N PRO A 45 9.18 10.49 -4.90
CA PRO A 45 10.38 10.01 -5.59
C PRO A 45 10.45 8.48 -5.63
N LEU A 46 11.22 7.96 -6.58
CA LEU A 46 11.48 6.54 -6.70
C LEU A 46 12.07 5.98 -5.41
N TYR A 47 11.86 4.68 -5.22
CA TYR A 47 12.42 3.90 -4.11
C TYR A 47 11.99 4.35 -2.71
N THR A 48 10.95 5.17 -2.61
CA THR A 48 10.42 5.62 -1.31
C THR A 48 9.54 4.55 -0.66
N ASP A 49 9.62 4.41 0.67
CA ASP A 49 8.75 3.56 1.49
C ASP A 49 8.71 2.09 1.00
N ASN A 50 7.52 1.57 0.65
CA ASN A 50 7.32 0.19 0.23
C ASN A 50 7.93 -0.07 -1.15
N GLN A 51 8.11 0.96 -1.98
CA GLN A 51 8.69 0.80 -3.31
C GLN A 51 10.10 0.21 -3.20
N ASN A 52 10.85 0.58 -2.15
CA ASN A 52 12.17 0.01 -1.88
C ASN A 52 12.13 -1.52 -1.75
N THR A 53 11.21 -2.04 -0.93
CA THR A 53 11.05 -3.48 -0.74
C THR A 53 10.55 -4.17 -2.00
N LYS A 54 9.61 -3.54 -2.71
CA LYS A 54 8.90 -4.19 -3.84
C LYS A 54 9.67 -4.16 -5.15
N PHE A 55 10.65 -3.28 -5.31
CA PHE A 55 11.47 -3.20 -6.51
C PHE A 55 12.78 -3.97 -6.39
N LEU A 56 13.16 -4.35 -5.16
CA LEU A 56 14.48 -4.90 -4.86
C LEU A 56 14.80 -6.19 -5.60
N ILE A 57 13.90 -7.18 -5.58
CA ILE A 57 14.16 -8.47 -6.22
C ILE A 57 14.37 -8.28 -7.74
N ALA A 58 13.56 -7.45 -8.38
CA ALA A 58 13.73 -7.11 -9.80
C ALA A 58 15.07 -6.40 -10.08
N ALA A 59 15.51 -5.51 -9.17
CA ALA A 59 16.80 -4.84 -9.27
C ALA A 59 17.97 -5.84 -9.13
N GLY A 60 17.87 -6.81 -8.22
CA GLY A 60 18.84 -7.90 -8.09
C GLY A 60 18.89 -8.80 -9.33
N GLN A 61 17.74 -9.20 -9.86
CA GLN A 61 17.64 -10.03 -11.08
C GLN A 61 18.21 -9.37 -12.33
N THR A 62 18.30 -8.04 -12.36
CA THR A 62 18.82 -7.26 -13.51
C THR A 62 20.24 -6.77 -13.31
N ASN A 63 20.90 -7.15 -12.21
CA ASN A 63 22.22 -6.64 -11.83
C ASN A 63 22.26 -5.10 -11.77
N HIS A 64 21.24 -4.47 -11.20
CA HIS A 64 21.28 -3.04 -10.89
C HIS A 64 22.38 -2.78 -9.86
N GLY A 65 23.52 -2.26 -10.31
CA GLY A 65 24.74 -2.20 -9.53
C GLY A 65 25.25 -3.60 -9.17
N GLN A 66 25.34 -3.88 -7.88
CA GLN A 66 25.80 -5.15 -7.31
C GLN A 66 24.68 -5.89 -6.55
N LEU A 67 23.41 -5.50 -6.76
CA LEU A 67 22.29 -6.06 -6.00
C LEU A 67 22.00 -7.54 -6.28
N SER A 68 22.60 -8.14 -7.31
CA SER A 68 22.56 -9.60 -7.48
C SER A 68 23.31 -10.34 -6.37
N GLN A 69 24.19 -9.66 -5.63
CA GLN A 69 24.85 -10.19 -4.43
C GLN A 69 24.09 -9.85 -3.13
N ASP A 70 23.03 -9.02 -3.18
CA ASP A 70 22.27 -8.63 -1.97
C ASP A 70 21.43 -9.81 -1.48
N TRP A 71 21.58 -10.14 -0.19
CA TRP A 71 20.89 -11.27 0.42
C TRP A 71 19.36 -11.19 0.29
N LEU A 72 18.77 -10.01 0.53
CA LEU A 72 17.32 -9.87 0.46
C LEU A 72 16.82 -9.78 -0.99
N ALA A 73 17.61 -9.24 -1.92
CA ALA A 73 17.26 -9.27 -3.34
C ALA A 73 17.16 -10.69 -3.90
N ASN A 74 17.86 -11.64 -3.26
CA ASN A 74 17.84 -13.08 -3.58
C ASN A 74 16.86 -13.90 -2.71
N SER A 75 16.07 -13.27 -1.85
CA SER A 75 15.02 -13.96 -1.08
C SER A 75 13.88 -14.45 -1.98
N ILE A 76 13.06 -15.37 -1.49
CA ILE A 76 11.89 -15.88 -2.22
C ILE A 76 10.94 -14.74 -2.58
N ASP A 77 10.59 -14.66 -3.87
CA ASP A 77 9.76 -13.58 -4.39
C ASP A 77 8.27 -13.74 -4.00
N PRO A 78 7.73 -12.87 -3.13
CA PRO A 78 6.31 -12.91 -2.80
C PRO A 78 5.41 -12.46 -3.94
N LEU A 79 5.91 -11.80 -4.99
CA LEU A 79 5.11 -11.08 -5.97
C LEU A 79 5.63 -11.28 -7.41
N PRO A 80 5.77 -12.53 -7.88
CA PRO A 80 6.48 -12.83 -9.14
C PRO A 80 5.97 -12.07 -10.35
N ILE A 81 4.64 -11.87 -10.45
CA ILE A 81 4.04 -11.14 -11.58
C ILE A 81 4.35 -9.64 -11.51
N PHE A 82 4.31 -9.03 -10.31
CA PHE A 82 4.68 -7.62 -10.14
C PHE A 82 6.18 -7.42 -10.35
N THR A 83 7.01 -8.31 -9.79
CA THR A 83 8.46 -8.30 -9.98
C THR A 83 8.82 -8.39 -11.45
N ALA A 84 8.13 -9.23 -12.25
CA ALA A 84 8.35 -9.30 -13.69
C ALA A 84 8.08 -7.97 -14.42
N ILE A 85 7.08 -7.19 -13.99
CA ILE A 85 6.81 -5.86 -14.55
C ILE A 85 7.96 -4.89 -14.22
N ILE A 86 8.41 -4.87 -12.95
CA ILE A 86 9.50 -4.00 -12.54
C ILE A 86 10.81 -4.41 -13.22
N ARG A 87 11.04 -5.71 -13.38
CA ARG A 87 12.19 -6.25 -14.11
C ARG A 87 12.22 -5.71 -15.54
N ALA A 88 11.09 -5.74 -16.24
CA ALA A 88 11.00 -5.16 -17.58
C ALA A 88 11.33 -3.66 -17.59
N PHE A 89 10.96 -2.89 -16.55
CA PHE A 89 11.34 -1.48 -16.47
C PHE A 89 12.84 -1.27 -16.26
N TYR A 90 13.51 -2.12 -15.49
CA TYR A 90 14.96 -2.09 -15.34
C TYR A 90 15.69 -2.55 -16.61
N GLU A 91 15.24 -3.62 -17.26
CA GLU A 91 15.82 -4.13 -18.52
C GLU A 91 15.72 -3.10 -19.66
N LEU A 92 14.65 -2.29 -19.67
CA LEU A 92 14.49 -1.17 -20.60
C LEU A 92 15.31 0.07 -20.21
N ASN A 93 15.98 0.06 -19.06
CA ASN A 93 16.67 1.21 -18.46
C ASN A 93 15.76 2.44 -18.32
N THR A 94 14.49 2.21 -17.97
CA THR A 94 13.46 3.26 -17.86
C THR A 94 12.56 2.99 -16.66
N ILE A 95 13.13 2.98 -15.46
CA ILE A 95 12.39 2.74 -14.21
C ILE A 95 11.34 3.83 -13.93
N GLU A 96 11.50 4.99 -14.55
CA GLU A 96 10.58 6.13 -14.56
C GLU A 96 9.24 5.80 -15.23
N LEU A 97 9.17 4.74 -16.06
CA LEU A 97 7.88 4.24 -16.58
C LEU A 97 6.91 3.86 -15.46
N SER A 98 7.42 3.58 -14.25
CA SER A 98 6.59 3.41 -13.06
C SER A 98 5.69 4.62 -12.76
N TYR A 99 6.13 5.86 -13.06
CA TYR A 99 5.30 7.05 -12.93
C TYR A 99 4.16 7.08 -13.96
N ALA A 100 4.46 6.74 -15.22
CA ALA A 100 3.46 6.65 -16.27
C ALA A 100 2.44 5.53 -15.99
N ALA A 101 2.90 4.37 -15.52
CA ALA A 101 2.05 3.27 -15.10
C ALA A 101 1.16 3.65 -13.91
N PHE A 102 1.70 4.38 -12.93
CA PHE A 102 0.92 4.87 -11.80
C PHE A 102 -0.12 5.91 -12.22
N LEU A 103 0.24 6.85 -13.10
CA LEU A 103 -0.68 7.81 -13.70
C LEU A 103 -1.84 7.09 -14.40
N LEU A 104 -1.55 6.08 -15.24
CA LEU A 104 -2.58 5.30 -15.92
C LEU A 104 -3.53 4.61 -14.94
N LEU A 105 -3.00 4.05 -13.86
CA LEU A 105 -3.81 3.45 -12.81
C LEU A 105 -4.72 4.49 -12.13
N LEU A 106 -4.24 5.69 -11.81
CA LEU A 106 -5.08 6.77 -11.27
C LEU A 106 -6.22 7.16 -12.21
N LEU A 107 -5.96 7.21 -13.52
CA LEU A 107 -7.01 7.44 -14.53
C LEU A 107 -8.06 6.32 -14.48
N LEU A 108 -7.62 5.05 -14.48
CA LEU A 108 -8.50 3.89 -14.42
C LEU A 108 -9.33 3.86 -13.13
N TYR A 109 -8.75 4.27 -11.99
CA TYR A 109 -9.45 4.39 -10.73
C TYR A 109 -10.64 5.36 -10.85
N PHE A 110 -10.38 6.60 -11.29
CA PHE A 110 -11.43 7.59 -11.47
C PHE A 110 -12.50 7.12 -12.46
N LEU A 111 -12.07 6.61 -13.63
CA LEU A 111 -12.98 6.15 -14.68
C LEU A 111 -13.86 4.99 -14.21
N SER A 112 -13.31 4.05 -13.43
CA SER A 112 -14.05 2.90 -12.90
C SER A 112 -15.13 3.33 -11.89
N LEU A 113 -14.80 4.20 -10.94
CA LEU A 113 -15.74 4.68 -9.94
C LEU A 113 -16.81 5.60 -10.55
N ASN A 114 -16.42 6.48 -11.48
CA ASN A 114 -17.39 7.28 -12.23
C ASN A 114 -18.36 6.38 -13.03
N ALA A 115 -17.86 5.35 -13.71
CA ALA A 115 -18.71 4.42 -14.45
C ALA A 115 -19.69 3.65 -13.54
N ILE A 116 -19.28 3.31 -12.31
CA ILE A 116 -20.16 2.70 -11.31
C ILE A 116 -21.25 3.71 -10.89
N ALA A 117 -20.90 4.95 -10.58
CA ALA A 117 -21.88 5.99 -10.21
C ALA A 117 -22.89 6.26 -11.35
N GLU A 118 -22.42 6.41 -12.60
CA GLU A 118 -23.26 6.56 -13.79
C GLU A 118 -24.23 5.38 -14.00
N LYS A 119 -23.81 4.17 -13.61
CA LYS A 119 -24.65 2.97 -13.75
C LYS A 119 -25.70 2.89 -12.64
N LEU A 120 -25.33 3.20 -11.40
CA LEU A 120 -26.21 3.07 -10.24
C LEU A 120 -27.29 4.15 -10.16
N PHE A 121 -26.94 5.39 -10.49
CA PHE A 121 -27.84 6.54 -10.33
C PHE A 121 -28.32 7.13 -11.66
N SER A 122 -28.04 6.44 -12.78
CA SER A 122 -28.40 6.90 -14.13
C SER A 122 -27.90 8.32 -14.46
N ILE A 123 -26.75 8.69 -13.89
CA ILE A 123 -26.10 9.97 -14.15
C ILE A 123 -25.58 9.97 -15.59
N GLN A 124 -26.00 10.94 -16.39
CA GLN A 124 -25.51 11.12 -17.77
C GLN A 124 -24.19 11.92 -17.75
N THR A 125 -23.19 11.47 -18.50
CA THR A 125 -21.90 12.19 -18.59
C THR A 125 -22.09 13.61 -19.13
N GLY A 126 -21.47 14.58 -18.48
CA GLY A 126 -21.60 16.00 -18.83
C GLY A 126 -22.88 16.67 -18.31
N SER A 127 -23.80 15.91 -17.69
CA SER A 127 -24.94 16.49 -16.99
C SER A 127 -24.53 17.22 -15.72
N ARG A 128 -25.44 18.03 -15.20
CA ARG A 128 -25.29 18.69 -13.89
C ARG A 128 -24.98 17.72 -12.76
N ALA A 129 -25.65 16.55 -12.74
CA ALA A 129 -25.40 15.50 -11.75
C ALA A 129 -23.99 14.91 -11.89
N SER A 130 -23.50 14.72 -13.12
CA SER A 130 -22.13 14.26 -13.37
C SER A 130 -21.11 15.27 -12.87
N PHE A 131 -21.33 16.56 -13.13
CA PHE A 131 -20.45 17.60 -12.64
C PHE A 131 -20.41 17.67 -11.10
N ILE A 132 -21.57 17.66 -10.44
CA ILE A 132 -21.64 17.67 -8.97
C ILE A 132 -20.98 16.42 -8.38
N PHE A 133 -21.21 15.25 -8.97
CA PHE A 133 -20.52 14.02 -8.56
C PHE A 133 -19.00 14.17 -8.64
N ILE A 134 -18.46 14.73 -9.73
CA ILE A 134 -17.03 14.98 -9.89
C ILE A 134 -16.53 15.96 -8.82
N LEU A 135 -17.27 17.03 -8.51
CA LEU A 135 -16.89 17.96 -7.43
C LEU A 135 -16.85 17.30 -6.06
N LEU A 136 -17.84 16.46 -5.75
CA LEU A 136 -17.86 15.69 -4.50
C LEU A 136 -16.71 14.69 -4.47
N PHE A 137 -16.44 14.02 -5.59
CA PHE A 137 -15.34 13.07 -5.71
C PHE A 137 -14.00 13.75 -5.44
N PHE A 138 -13.71 14.88 -6.11
CA PHE A 138 -12.49 15.66 -5.87
C PHE A 138 -12.42 16.14 -4.43
N SER A 139 -13.50 16.73 -3.90
CA SER A 139 -13.55 17.21 -2.51
C SER A 139 -13.25 16.10 -1.51
N LEU A 140 -13.81 14.90 -1.69
CA LEU A 140 -13.54 13.75 -0.82
C LEU A 140 -12.06 13.35 -0.88
N HIS A 141 -11.49 13.22 -2.08
CA HIS A 141 -10.10 12.78 -2.27
C HIS A 141 -9.07 13.83 -1.84
N TYR A 142 -9.42 15.11 -1.95
CA TYR A 142 -8.56 16.23 -1.60
C TYR A 142 -8.67 16.62 -0.13
N ALA A 143 -9.89 16.91 0.35
CA ALA A 143 -10.12 17.50 1.66
C ALA A 143 -10.20 16.45 2.77
N ILE A 144 -10.62 15.22 2.47
CA ILE A 144 -10.76 14.15 3.46
C ILE A 144 -10.15 12.83 2.97
N PRO A 145 -8.81 12.78 2.70
CA PRO A 145 -8.18 11.60 2.10
C PRO A 145 -8.36 10.32 2.92
N SER A 146 -8.44 10.43 4.25
CA SER A 146 -8.71 9.30 5.16
C SER A 146 -10.05 8.62 4.92
N VAL A 147 -11.01 9.35 4.36
CA VAL A 147 -12.38 8.88 4.07
C VAL A 147 -12.54 8.48 2.59
N ALA A 148 -11.68 8.99 1.70
CA ALA A 148 -11.77 8.70 0.27
C ALA A 148 -10.80 7.60 -0.21
N THR A 149 -9.60 7.56 0.35
CA THR A 149 -8.49 6.69 -0.10
C THR A 149 -7.85 5.87 1.04
N GLY A 150 -8.09 6.29 2.29
CA GLY A 150 -7.64 5.59 3.48
C GLY A 150 -8.53 4.37 3.78
N GLY A 151 -7.90 3.21 3.88
CA GLY A 151 -8.47 2.06 4.55
C GLY A 151 -8.25 2.11 6.06
N MET A 152 -8.83 1.14 6.76
CA MET A 152 -8.59 0.91 8.18
C MET A 152 -7.17 0.40 8.42
N ALA A 153 -6.67 0.58 9.65
CA ALA A 153 -5.34 0.13 10.07
C ALA A 153 -4.20 0.63 9.17
N TYR A 154 -4.25 1.90 8.74
CA TYR A 154 -3.28 2.53 7.85
C TYR A 154 -3.08 1.81 6.50
N GLN A 155 -4.02 0.93 6.12
CA GLN A 155 -4.04 0.33 4.78
C GLN A 155 -4.55 1.36 3.77
N TYR A 156 -4.14 1.23 2.52
CA TYR A 156 -4.59 2.14 1.46
C TYR A 156 -4.51 1.46 0.10
N LEU A 157 -5.22 2.02 -0.87
CA LEU A 157 -5.20 1.54 -2.26
C LEU A 157 -4.16 2.29 -3.11
N LEU A 158 -4.30 3.62 -3.22
CA LEU A 158 -3.55 4.42 -4.20
C LEU A 158 -2.14 4.81 -3.74
N GLY A 159 -1.90 4.97 -2.42
CA GLY A 159 -0.58 5.38 -1.92
C GLY A 159 -0.14 6.73 -2.49
N ASN A 160 1.14 6.88 -2.85
CA ASN A 160 1.66 8.06 -3.56
C ASN A 160 2.70 7.69 -4.64
N TYR A 161 2.71 6.42 -5.07
CA TYR A 161 3.72 5.85 -5.97
C TYR A 161 3.25 4.49 -6.49
N PHE A 162 3.90 4.00 -7.56
CA PHE A 162 3.64 2.70 -8.16
C PHE A 162 4.05 1.55 -7.23
N GLN A 163 3.08 0.75 -6.80
CA GLN A 163 3.31 -0.41 -5.95
C GLN A 163 2.16 -1.41 -6.06
N PRO A 164 2.30 -2.64 -5.54
CA PRO A 164 1.31 -3.71 -5.72
C PRO A 164 -0.11 -3.34 -5.29
N CYS A 165 -0.31 -2.59 -4.20
CA CYS A 165 -1.67 -2.27 -3.71
C CYS A 165 -2.47 -1.40 -4.69
N VAL A 166 -1.82 -0.67 -5.59
CA VAL A 166 -2.54 0.17 -6.55
C VAL A 166 -3.37 -0.70 -7.52
N PHE A 167 -2.99 -1.96 -7.74
CA PHE A 167 -3.72 -2.87 -8.62
C PHE A 167 -5.08 -3.33 -8.11
N GLY A 168 -5.46 -2.99 -6.87
CA GLY A 168 -6.84 -3.18 -6.41
C GLY A 168 -7.86 -2.35 -7.22
N ILE A 169 -7.43 -1.39 -8.03
CA ILE A 169 -8.27 -0.68 -9.01
C ILE A 169 -8.96 -1.65 -9.97
N PHE A 170 -8.32 -2.77 -10.31
CA PHE A 170 -8.95 -3.79 -11.14
C PHE A 170 -10.17 -4.44 -10.48
N VAL A 171 -10.27 -4.41 -9.14
CA VAL A 171 -11.50 -4.83 -8.46
C VAL A 171 -12.68 -3.89 -8.79
N PHE A 172 -12.47 -2.58 -8.92
CA PHE A 172 -13.54 -1.67 -9.35
C PHE A 172 -13.90 -1.87 -10.84
N LEU A 173 -12.92 -2.16 -11.70
CA LEU A 173 -13.19 -2.54 -13.09
C LEU A 173 -13.98 -3.85 -13.17
N SER A 174 -13.70 -4.81 -12.29
CA SER A 174 -14.50 -6.03 -12.13
C SER A 174 -15.95 -5.71 -11.76
N ILE A 175 -16.16 -4.91 -10.71
CA ILE A 175 -17.50 -4.51 -10.26
C ILE A 175 -18.25 -3.80 -11.38
N ASN A 176 -17.63 -2.84 -12.06
CA ASN A 176 -18.25 -2.15 -13.21
C ASN A 176 -18.64 -3.14 -14.32
N SER A 177 -17.76 -4.09 -14.67
CA SER A 177 -18.03 -5.13 -15.67
C SER A 177 -19.18 -6.05 -15.23
N PHE A 178 -19.19 -6.44 -13.96
CA PHE A 178 -20.26 -7.23 -13.36
C PHE A 178 -21.61 -6.50 -13.42
N LEU A 179 -21.65 -5.21 -13.07
CA LEU A 179 -22.86 -4.37 -13.18
C LEU A 179 -23.36 -4.25 -14.63
N ARG A 180 -22.47 -4.40 -15.62
CA ARG A 180 -22.79 -4.47 -17.05
C ARG A 180 -23.13 -5.88 -17.55
N LYS A 181 -23.23 -6.87 -16.66
CA LYS A 181 -23.48 -8.29 -16.98
C LYS A 181 -22.35 -8.94 -17.81
N GLN A 182 -21.15 -8.37 -17.77
CA GLN A 182 -19.97 -8.89 -18.46
C GLN A 182 -19.20 -9.83 -17.52
N THR A 183 -19.74 -11.03 -17.29
CA THR A 183 -19.22 -11.97 -16.29
C THR A 183 -17.77 -12.37 -16.54
N LEU A 184 -17.40 -12.68 -17.79
CA LEU A 184 -16.03 -13.03 -18.16
C LEU A 184 -15.04 -11.93 -17.74
N PHE A 185 -15.27 -10.70 -18.19
CA PHE A 185 -14.40 -9.57 -17.86
C PHE A 185 -14.37 -9.27 -16.35
N SER A 186 -15.49 -9.46 -15.64
CA SER A 186 -15.49 -9.29 -14.19
C SER A 186 -14.53 -10.26 -13.49
N SER A 187 -14.47 -11.51 -13.91
CA SER A 187 -13.51 -12.48 -13.36
C SER A 187 -12.08 -12.19 -13.78
N LEU A 188 -11.84 -11.84 -15.05
CA LEU A 188 -10.51 -11.50 -15.54
C LEU A 188 -9.89 -10.35 -14.72
N TRP A 189 -10.67 -9.29 -14.44
CA TRP A 189 -10.16 -8.18 -13.65
C TRP A 189 -9.88 -8.55 -12.18
N LEU A 190 -10.69 -9.41 -11.56
CA LEU A 190 -10.37 -9.93 -10.22
C LEU A 190 -9.10 -10.76 -10.22
N SER A 191 -8.90 -11.61 -11.24
CA SER A 191 -7.67 -12.37 -11.41
C SER A 191 -6.47 -11.46 -11.57
N VAL A 192 -6.54 -10.40 -12.37
CA VAL A 192 -5.44 -9.44 -12.53
C VAL A 192 -5.08 -8.76 -11.20
N ALA A 193 -6.08 -8.30 -10.43
CA ALA A 193 -5.83 -7.73 -9.10
C ALA A 193 -5.13 -8.73 -8.18
N ALA A 194 -5.66 -9.96 -8.12
CA ALA A 194 -5.16 -11.02 -7.26
C ALA A 194 -3.80 -11.58 -7.70
N LEU A 195 -3.44 -11.55 -8.99
CA LEU A 195 -2.13 -11.95 -9.49
C LEU A 195 -1.04 -10.93 -9.13
N LEU A 196 -1.37 -9.63 -9.13
CA LEU A 196 -0.42 -8.54 -8.91
C LEU A 196 -0.21 -8.21 -7.43
N HIS A 197 -1.19 -8.49 -6.58
CA HIS A 197 -1.04 -8.36 -5.13
C HIS A 197 -1.85 -9.44 -4.40
N PRO A 198 -1.34 -10.67 -4.36
CA PRO A 198 -2.11 -11.84 -3.94
C PRO A 198 -2.51 -11.78 -2.47
N GLY A 199 -1.59 -11.39 -1.58
CA GLY A 199 -1.85 -11.20 -0.16
C GLY A 199 -2.86 -10.09 0.17
N ALA A 200 -3.23 -9.23 -0.78
CA ALA A 200 -4.28 -8.22 -0.61
C ALA A 200 -5.60 -8.61 -1.26
N TYR A 201 -5.55 -9.24 -2.44
CA TYR A 201 -6.72 -9.31 -3.33
C TYR A 201 -7.26 -10.71 -3.61
N ILE A 202 -6.58 -11.81 -3.24
CA ILE A 202 -7.16 -13.15 -3.39
C ILE A 202 -8.47 -13.26 -2.61
N PHE A 203 -8.41 -12.96 -1.30
CA PHE A 203 -9.55 -13.16 -0.42
C PHE A 203 -10.77 -12.28 -0.75
N PRO A 204 -10.67 -10.95 -0.91
CA PRO A 204 -11.83 -10.15 -1.34
C PRO A 204 -12.33 -10.55 -2.73
N SER A 205 -11.46 -11.00 -3.63
CA SER A 205 -11.90 -11.49 -4.95
C SER A 205 -12.72 -12.76 -4.85
N LEU A 206 -12.37 -13.70 -3.96
CA LEU A 206 -13.17 -14.90 -3.68
C LEU A 206 -14.57 -14.55 -3.15
N LEU A 207 -14.64 -13.60 -2.20
CA LEU A 207 -15.93 -13.11 -1.70
C LEU A 207 -16.77 -12.48 -2.82
N LEU A 208 -16.13 -11.72 -3.72
CA LEU A 208 -16.80 -11.12 -4.86
C LEU A 208 -17.27 -12.16 -5.87
N THR A 209 -16.43 -13.12 -6.29
CA THR A 209 -16.85 -14.18 -7.24
C THR A 209 -17.98 -15.01 -6.68
N ALA A 210 -17.97 -15.33 -5.37
CA ALA A 210 -19.07 -16.02 -4.70
C ALA A 210 -20.37 -15.19 -4.74
N SER A 211 -20.28 -13.90 -4.41
CA SER A 211 -21.45 -12.99 -4.47
C SER A 211 -22.00 -12.82 -5.89
N TYR A 212 -21.11 -12.76 -6.89
CA TYR A 212 -21.47 -12.68 -8.31
C TYR A 212 -22.16 -13.95 -8.76
N GLY A 213 -21.60 -15.11 -8.41
CA GLY A 213 -22.17 -16.41 -8.71
C GLY A 213 -23.57 -16.57 -8.12
N PHE A 214 -23.77 -16.18 -6.85
CA PHE A 214 -25.09 -16.22 -6.23
C PHE A 214 -26.12 -15.34 -6.95
N ILE A 215 -25.74 -14.11 -7.34
CA ILE A 215 -26.64 -13.23 -8.12
C ILE A 215 -26.97 -13.85 -9.47
N ILE A 216 -25.96 -14.39 -10.18
CA ILE A 216 -26.15 -15.03 -11.49
C ILE A 216 -27.06 -16.25 -11.36
N TYR A 217 -26.88 -17.07 -10.32
CA TYR A 217 -27.77 -18.20 -10.04
C TYR A 217 -29.21 -17.75 -9.83
N ARG A 218 -29.43 -16.70 -9.02
CA ARG A 218 -30.77 -16.16 -8.77
C ARG A 218 -31.43 -15.64 -10.05
N GLU A 219 -30.66 -15.00 -10.92
CA GLU A 219 -31.14 -14.40 -12.17
C GLU A 219 -31.39 -15.43 -13.28
N GLN A 220 -30.55 -16.46 -13.39
CA GLN A 220 -30.51 -17.35 -14.55
C GLN A 220 -30.85 -18.81 -14.23
N ARG A 221 -30.95 -19.18 -12.94
CA ARG A 221 -31.23 -20.53 -12.45
C ARG A 221 -30.30 -21.61 -13.02
N SER A 222 -29.08 -21.23 -13.39
CA SER A 222 -28.05 -22.12 -13.95
C SER A 222 -26.85 -22.18 -13.03
N LEU A 223 -26.57 -23.37 -12.47
CA LEU A 223 -25.42 -23.60 -11.60
C LEU A 223 -24.10 -23.39 -12.35
N LEU A 224 -23.98 -23.87 -13.59
CA LEU A 224 -22.77 -23.72 -14.39
C LEU A 224 -22.42 -22.24 -14.62
N ARG A 225 -23.41 -21.41 -14.98
CA ARG A 225 -23.20 -19.97 -15.16
C ARG A 225 -22.87 -19.25 -13.85
N ALA A 226 -23.43 -19.73 -12.74
CA ALA A 226 -23.13 -19.23 -11.40
C ALA A 226 -21.72 -19.59 -10.93
N LEU A 227 -21.20 -20.75 -11.32
CA LEU A 227 -19.84 -21.19 -10.99
C LEU A 227 -18.77 -20.61 -11.92
N THR A 228 -19.15 -20.18 -13.13
CA THR A 228 -18.25 -19.61 -14.14
C THR A 228 -17.30 -18.55 -13.58
N PRO A 229 -17.75 -17.55 -12.77
CA PRO A 229 -16.84 -16.54 -12.25
C PRO A 229 -15.71 -17.11 -11.40
N THR A 230 -16.05 -18.07 -10.53
CA THR A 230 -15.13 -18.75 -9.62
C THR A 230 -14.21 -19.69 -10.39
N ILE A 231 -14.72 -20.44 -11.37
CA ILE A 231 -13.91 -21.33 -12.20
C ILE A 231 -12.82 -20.55 -12.95
N ILE A 232 -13.19 -19.44 -13.61
CA ILE A 232 -12.22 -18.60 -14.34
C ILE A 232 -11.19 -18.02 -13.37
N PHE A 233 -11.65 -17.48 -12.23
CA PHE A 233 -10.77 -16.91 -11.22
C PHE A 233 -9.77 -17.95 -10.70
N SER A 234 -10.25 -19.11 -10.26
CA SER A 234 -9.41 -20.20 -9.75
C SER A 234 -8.45 -20.74 -10.81
N ALA A 235 -8.89 -20.91 -12.06
CA ALA A 235 -8.04 -21.41 -13.13
C ALA A 235 -6.85 -20.47 -13.42
N LEU A 236 -7.08 -19.16 -13.44
CA LEU A 236 -6.03 -18.17 -13.66
C LEU A 236 -5.07 -18.01 -12.48
N LEU A 237 -5.56 -18.23 -11.26
CA LEU A 237 -4.73 -18.17 -10.05
C LEU A 237 -4.01 -19.47 -9.72
N ALA A 238 -4.43 -20.61 -10.27
CA ALA A 238 -3.86 -21.91 -9.94
C ALA A 238 -2.32 -21.95 -10.03
N PRO A 239 -1.66 -21.44 -11.09
CA PRO A 239 -0.20 -21.46 -11.16
C PRO A 239 0.47 -20.68 -10.02
N LEU A 240 -0.10 -19.52 -9.67
CA LEU A 240 0.42 -18.68 -8.59
C LEU A 240 0.18 -19.33 -7.21
N LEU A 241 -0.98 -19.95 -6.99
CA LEU A 241 -1.26 -20.67 -5.75
C LEU A 241 -0.31 -21.86 -5.58
N ILE A 242 -0.05 -22.62 -6.65
CA ILE A 242 0.94 -23.71 -6.64
C ILE A 242 2.32 -23.17 -6.27
N TYR A 243 2.74 -22.05 -6.87
CA TYR A 243 4.00 -21.39 -6.51
C TYR A 243 4.04 -20.99 -5.03
N TYR A 244 2.97 -20.42 -4.49
CA TYR A 244 2.90 -20.02 -3.07
C TYR A 244 2.96 -21.22 -2.12
N PHE A 245 2.23 -22.29 -2.42
CA PHE A 245 2.28 -23.50 -1.60
C PHE A 245 3.68 -24.12 -1.59
N GLY A 246 4.36 -24.15 -2.74
CA GLY A 246 5.72 -24.70 -2.85
C GLY A 246 6.81 -23.81 -2.25
N ALA A 247 6.79 -22.51 -2.54
CA ALA A 247 7.86 -21.59 -2.18
C ALA A 247 7.65 -20.93 -0.80
N LEU A 248 6.43 -20.45 -0.52
CA LEU A 248 6.12 -19.63 0.66
C LEU A 248 5.34 -20.39 1.74
N GLY A 249 5.04 -21.68 1.53
CA GLY A 249 4.43 -22.52 2.54
C GLY A 249 5.28 -22.60 3.83
N PRO A 250 4.67 -22.92 4.98
CA PRO A 250 5.41 -23.11 6.24
C PRO A 250 6.56 -24.13 6.09
N THR A 251 7.75 -23.80 6.59
CA THR A 251 8.89 -24.73 6.66
C THR A 251 8.72 -25.69 7.84
N SER A 252 8.33 -25.16 9.00
CA SER A 252 7.88 -25.93 10.15
C SER A 252 6.79 -25.14 10.91
N PRO A 253 5.95 -25.79 11.73
CA PRO A 253 4.99 -25.09 12.57
C PRO A 253 5.63 -24.02 13.48
N GLU A 254 6.80 -24.32 14.03
CA GLU A 254 7.54 -23.45 14.96
C GLU A 254 8.11 -22.23 14.23
N ALA A 255 8.80 -22.44 13.11
CA ALA A 255 9.35 -21.36 12.30
C ALA A 255 8.25 -20.42 11.78
N TRP A 256 7.14 -21.01 11.32
CA TRP A 256 5.97 -20.26 10.91
C TRP A 256 5.41 -19.40 12.05
N GLN A 257 5.17 -19.99 13.22
CA GLN A 257 4.64 -19.27 14.37
C GLN A 257 5.57 -18.13 14.81
N GLN A 258 6.88 -18.39 14.90
CA GLN A 258 7.88 -17.38 15.24
C GLN A 258 7.87 -16.22 14.22
N SER A 259 7.84 -16.53 12.92
CA SER A 259 7.81 -15.51 11.87
C SER A 259 6.55 -14.64 11.94
N ILE A 260 5.39 -15.24 12.23
CA ILE A 260 4.12 -14.52 12.37
C ILE A 260 4.15 -13.62 13.60
N ASP A 261 4.71 -14.07 14.72
CA ASP A 261 4.83 -13.25 15.93
C ASP A 261 5.78 -12.05 15.69
N ILE A 262 6.95 -12.26 15.07
CA ILE A 262 7.86 -11.17 14.67
C ILE A 262 7.13 -10.14 13.80
N LEU A 263 6.45 -10.59 12.75
CA LEU A 263 5.80 -9.67 11.81
C LEU A 263 4.61 -8.95 12.44
N SER A 264 3.75 -9.67 13.16
CA SER A 264 2.50 -9.14 13.68
C SER A 264 2.66 -8.30 14.95
N ARG A 265 3.59 -8.65 15.85
CA ARG A 265 3.75 -7.98 17.15
C ARG A 265 4.83 -6.91 17.12
N GLU A 266 5.91 -7.12 16.38
CA GLU A 266 7.05 -6.19 16.38
C GLU A 266 7.09 -5.34 15.12
N ARG A 267 6.98 -5.97 13.95
CA ARG A 267 7.23 -5.25 12.68
C ARG A 267 6.10 -4.29 12.32
N ILE A 268 4.84 -4.75 12.42
CA ILE A 268 3.66 -3.97 12.01
C ILE A 268 2.46 -4.05 13.00
N PRO A 269 2.65 -3.86 14.32
CA PRO A 269 1.56 -3.92 15.30
C PRO A 269 0.42 -2.94 15.00
N HIS A 270 0.74 -1.77 14.44
CA HIS A 270 -0.23 -0.77 14.02
C HIS A 270 -1.13 -1.19 12.84
N HIS A 271 -0.76 -2.26 12.12
CA HIS A 271 -1.56 -2.84 11.04
C HIS A 271 -2.33 -4.09 11.47
N THR A 272 -1.92 -4.76 12.54
CA THR A 272 -2.37 -6.09 12.98
C THR A 272 -3.23 -6.02 14.25
N GLN A 273 -2.90 -5.15 15.20
CA GLN A 273 -3.59 -5.09 16.49
C GLN A 273 -4.74 -4.07 16.44
N VAL A 274 -5.98 -4.54 16.65
CA VAL A 274 -7.20 -3.71 16.53
C VAL A 274 -7.16 -2.49 17.46
N SER A 275 -6.66 -2.68 18.69
CA SER A 275 -6.51 -1.63 19.70
C SER A 275 -5.61 -0.47 19.27
N HIS A 276 -4.68 -0.69 18.33
CA HIS A 276 -3.72 0.34 17.89
C HIS A 276 -4.28 1.29 16.83
N TRP A 277 -5.39 0.95 16.18
CA TRP A 277 -5.92 1.75 15.06
C TRP A 277 -7.44 1.95 15.08
N LEU A 278 -8.19 1.23 15.92
CA LEU A 278 -9.61 1.46 16.11
C LEU A 278 -9.84 2.86 16.69
N SER A 279 -10.48 3.74 15.92
CA SER A 279 -10.61 5.16 16.25
C SER A 279 -11.93 5.74 15.71
N LEU A 280 -12.18 7.02 15.99
CA LEU A 280 -13.31 7.76 15.42
C LEU A 280 -13.30 7.73 13.88
N SER A 281 -12.13 7.75 13.25
CA SER A 281 -12.01 7.62 11.78
C SER A 281 -12.59 6.29 11.30
N THR A 282 -12.35 5.20 12.02
CA THR A 282 -12.90 3.88 11.72
C THR A 282 -14.43 3.89 11.82
N ALA A 283 -14.99 4.54 12.85
CA ALA A 283 -16.44 4.67 13.00
C ALA A 283 -17.09 5.45 11.85
N ILE A 284 -16.46 6.56 11.42
CA ILE A 284 -16.92 7.33 10.26
C ILE A 284 -16.89 6.49 8.98
N GLN A 285 -15.80 5.75 8.74
CA GLN A 285 -15.66 4.87 7.59
C GLN A 285 -16.75 3.77 7.56
N LEU A 286 -17.04 3.14 8.71
CA LEU A 286 -18.14 2.18 8.83
C LEU A 286 -19.49 2.84 8.58
N GLY A 287 -19.72 4.04 9.13
CA GLY A 287 -20.93 4.82 8.91
C GLY A 287 -21.20 5.08 7.41
N ILE A 288 -20.17 5.45 6.66
CA ILE A 288 -20.27 5.64 5.20
C ILE A 288 -20.63 4.34 4.47
N CYS A 289 -20.05 3.21 4.90
CA CYS A 289 -20.39 1.90 4.34
C CYS A 289 -21.86 1.54 4.61
N ILE A 290 -22.35 1.80 5.82
CA ILE A 290 -23.75 1.61 6.21
C ILE A 290 -24.67 2.52 5.38
N SER A 291 -24.32 3.79 5.22
CA SER A 291 -25.08 4.73 4.38
C SER A 291 -25.14 4.25 2.93
N ALA A 292 -24.03 3.78 2.36
CA ALA A 292 -24.01 3.25 1.01
C ALA A 292 -24.92 2.02 0.84
N LEU A 293 -24.90 1.09 1.81
CA LEU A 293 -25.78 -0.08 1.82
C LEU A 293 -27.26 0.31 1.89
N TRP A 294 -27.59 1.30 2.73
CA TRP A 294 -28.94 1.83 2.84
C TRP A 294 -29.42 2.45 1.51
N LEU A 295 -28.56 3.20 0.83
CA LEU A 295 -28.86 3.89 -0.43
C LEU A 295 -29.00 2.96 -1.64
N LEU A 296 -28.23 1.87 -1.72
CA LEU A 296 -28.25 0.96 -2.88
C LEU A 296 -29.59 0.23 -3.04
N GLY A 297 -30.28 -0.03 -1.94
CA GLY A 297 -31.49 -0.85 -1.90
C GLY A 297 -31.25 -2.32 -2.28
N ARG A 298 -32.04 -3.24 -1.72
CA ARG A 298 -31.86 -4.70 -1.91
C ARG A 298 -31.97 -5.19 -3.37
N LYS A 299 -32.51 -4.36 -4.27
CA LYS A 299 -32.66 -4.68 -5.70
C LYS A 299 -31.41 -4.38 -6.53
N SER A 300 -30.46 -3.60 -6.02
CA SER A 300 -29.21 -3.32 -6.74
C SER A 300 -28.33 -4.56 -6.83
N ARG A 301 -27.73 -4.80 -8.00
CA ARG A 301 -26.74 -5.89 -8.17
C ARG A 301 -25.46 -5.64 -7.37
N LEU A 302 -25.21 -4.41 -6.91
CA LEU A 302 -24.07 -4.09 -6.04
C LEU A 302 -24.35 -4.38 -4.57
N PHE A 303 -25.63 -4.46 -4.16
CA PHE A 303 -26.02 -4.58 -2.76
C PHE A 303 -25.37 -5.79 -2.09
N LEU A 304 -25.54 -6.99 -2.65
CA LEU A 304 -24.99 -8.21 -2.06
C LEU A 304 -23.45 -8.23 -2.02
N PRO A 305 -22.72 -7.93 -3.11
CA PRO A 305 -21.26 -7.83 -3.05
C PRO A 305 -20.78 -6.88 -1.95
N LEU A 306 -21.39 -5.69 -1.83
CA LEU A 306 -21.02 -4.72 -0.82
C LEU A 306 -21.34 -5.23 0.60
N THR A 307 -22.50 -5.87 0.79
CA THR A 307 -22.89 -6.47 2.08
C THR A 307 -21.92 -7.56 2.51
N VAL A 308 -21.54 -8.48 1.60
CA VAL A 308 -20.61 -9.57 1.94
C VAL A 308 -19.26 -9.03 2.41
N LEU A 309 -18.70 -8.05 1.69
CA LEU A 309 -17.44 -7.41 2.08
C LEU A 309 -17.56 -6.66 3.42
N PHE A 310 -18.63 -5.88 3.62
CA PHE A 310 -18.86 -5.14 4.86
C PHE A 310 -19.07 -6.07 6.07
N SER A 311 -19.90 -7.10 5.92
CA SER A 311 -20.15 -8.09 6.97
C SER A 311 -18.87 -8.82 7.35
N PHE A 312 -18.06 -9.23 6.38
CA PHE A 312 -16.79 -9.89 6.67
C PHE A 312 -15.85 -8.99 7.49
N ILE A 313 -15.64 -7.73 7.08
CA ILE A 313 -14.77 -6.81 7.84
C ILE A 313 -15.31 -6.61 9.25
N THR A 314 -16.61 -6.36 9.39
CA THR A 314 -17.23 -6.09 10.70
C THR A 314 -17.07 -7.30 11.64
N LEU A 315 -17.32 -8.51 11.12
CA LEU A 315 -17.12 -9.75 11.88
C LEU A 315 -15.65 -9.97 12.22
N ALA A 316 -14.73 -9.70 11.29
CA ALA A 316 -13.30 -9.85 11.53
C ALA A 316 -12.79 -8.86 12.60
N ILE A 317 -13.27 -7.62 12.60
CA ILE A 317 -12.94 -6.63 13.64
C ILE A 317 -13.44 -7.10 15.00
N ILE A 318 -14.70 -7.53 15.09
CA ILE A 318 -15.27 -8.03 16.36
C ILE A 318 -14.48 -9.26 16.84
N ALA A 319 -14.27 -10.24 15.97
CA ALA A 319 -13.57 -11.46 16.32
C ALA A 319 -12.13 -11.17 16.78
N LEU A 320 -11.37 -10.35 16.07
CA LEU A 320 -9.97 -10.06 16.41
C LEU A 320 -9.79 -9.00 17.51
N TYR A 321 -10.86 -8.31 17.88
CA TYR A 321 -10.90 -7.51 19.09
C TYR A 321 -11.10 -8.38 20.33
N LEU A 322 -11.90 -9.46 20.21
CA LEU A 322 -12.20 -10.37 21.30
C LEU A 322 -11.18 -11.51 21.46
N PHE A 323 -10.54 -11.93 20.37
CA PHE A 323 -9.61 -13.06 20.33
C PHE A 323 -8.27 -12.66 19.72
N GLU A 324 -7.17 -12.97 20.41
CA GLU A 324 -5.82 -12.80 19.89
C GLU A 324 -5.47 -13.96 18.94
N LEU A 325 -5.68 -13.74 17.64
CA LEU A 325 -5.34 -14.71 16.58
C LEU A 325 -4.27 -14.12 15.64
N PRO A 326 -2.97 -14.22 15.97
CA PRO A 326 -1.88 -13.57 15.25
C PRO A 326 -1.86 -13.87 13.74
N ALA A 327 -2.10 -15.12 13.35
CA ALA A 327 -2.11 -15.52 11.94
C ALA A 327 -3.22 -14.82 11.13
N ILE A 328 -4.42 -14.71 11.68
CA ILE A 328 -5.55 -14.04 11.03
C ILE A 328 -5.34 -12.53 11.04
N SER A 329 -4.86 -11.99 12.16
CA SER A 329 -4.53 -10.58 12.33
C SER A 329 -3.46 -10.13 11.32
N PHE A 330 -2.42 -10.95 11.10
CA PHE A 330 -1.37 -10.72 10.11
C PHE A 330 -1.90 -10.73 8.67
N ALA A 331 -2.95 -11.51 8.37
CA ALA A 331 -3.62 -11.45 7.07
C ALA A 331 -4.35 -10.10 6.84
N THR A 332 -4.48 -9.26 7.87
CA THR A 332 -5.09 -7.91 7.82
C THR A 332 -6.48 -7.92 7.16
N PRO A 333 -7.48 -8.63 7.70
CA PRO A 333 -8.78 -8.80 7.05
C PRO A 333 -9.52 -7.47 6.78
N TRP A 334 -9.26 -6.44 7.60
CA TRP A 334 -9.74 -5.08 7.36
C TRP A 334 -9.14 -4.40 6.13
N ARG A 335 -8.12 -4.97 5.46
CA ARG A 335 -7.61 -4.47 4.18
C ARG A 335 -8.70 -4.40 3.11
N ILE A 336 -9.76 -5.21 3.20
CA ILE A 336 -10.94 -5.08 2.32
C ILE A 336 -11.55 -3.66 2.37
N SER A 337 -11.37 -2.93 3.48
CA SER A 337 -11.83 -1.54 3.61
C SER A 337 -11.24 -0.61 2.55
N VAL A 338 -10.04 -0.88 2.02
CA VAL A 338 -9.44 -0.09 0.93
C VAL A 338 -10.25 -0.16 -0.37
N LEU A 339 -11.10 -1.18 -0.51
CA LEU A 339 -12.06 -1.33 -1.61
C LEU A 339 -13.43 -0.79 -1.20
N LEU A 340 -13.86 -1.11 0.02
CA LEU A 340 -15.20 -0.81 0.51
C LEU A 340 -15.44 0.69 0.67
N ILE A 341 -14.46 1.42 1.21
CA ILE A 341 -14.59 2.85 1.52
C ILE A 341 -14.69 3.70 0.25
N PRO A 342 -13.80 3.56 -0.75
CA PRO A 342 -13.95 4.30 -2.02
C PRO A 342 -15.26 3.99 -2.73
N LEU A 343 -15.68 2.72 -2.73
CA LEU A 343 -16.92 2.29 -3.37
C LEU A 343 -18.15 2.86 -2.65
N SER A 344 -18.16 2.82 -1.32
CA SER A 344 -19.25 3.38 -0.50
C SER A 344 -19.33 4.90 -0.65
N SER A 345 -18.18 5.57 -0.63
CA SER A 345 -18.10 7.01 -0.89
C SER A 345 -18.61 7.38 -2.29
N THR A 346 -18.31 6.54 -3.30
CA THR A 346 -18.83 6.71 -4.67
C THR A 346 -20.35 6.56 -4.71
N VAL A 347 -20.92 5.60 -3.98
CA VAL A 347 -22.37 5.42 -3.87
C VAL A 347 -23.02 6.65 -3.22
N VAL A 348 -22.50 7.09 -2.08
CA VAL A 348 -23.03 8.26 -1.37
C VAL A 348 -22.91 9.53 -2.22
N ALA A 349 -21.73 9.79 -2.80
CA ALA A 349 -21.51 10.95 -3.67
C ALA A 349 -22.39 10.92 -4.93
N GLY A 350 -22.58 9.75 -5.55
CA GLY A 350 -23.47 9.59 -6.70
C GLY A 350 -24.92 9.88 -6.36
N TRP A 351 -25.39 9.40 -5.21
CA TRP A 351 -26.74 9.70 -4.72
C TRP A 351 -26.92 11.20 -4.44
N ILE A 352 -26.00 11.81 -3.69
CA ILE A 352 -26.04 13.25 -3.38
C ILE A 352 -25.99 14.05 -4.67
N GLY A 353 -25.09 13.73 -5.59
CA GLY A 353 -24.93 14.43 -6.86
C GLY A 353 -26.20 14.42 -7.71
N ASN A 354 -26.89 13.27 -7.78
CA ASN A 354 -28.15 13.16 -8.51
C ASN A 354 -29.30 13.94 -7.85
N HIS A 355 -29.42 13.91 -6.52
CA HIS A 355 -30.48 14.64 -5.80
C HIS A 355 -30.23 16.15 -5.81
N LEU A 356 -29.00 16.57 -5.54
CA LEU A 356 -28.62 17.98 -5.51
C LEU A 356 -28.72 18.61 -6.91
N ALA A 357 -28.41 17.88 -7.98
CA ALA A 357 -28.62 18.37 -9.34
C ALA A 357 -30.07 18.75 -9.61
N ARG A 358 -31.03 17.91 -9.22
CA ARG A 358 -32.47 18.17 -9.39
C ARG A 358 -32.91 19.36 -8.54
N TRP A 359 -32.43 19.44 -7.30
CA TRP A 359 -32.76 20.55 -6.41
C TRP A 359 -32.20 21.89 -6.92
N LEU A 360 -31.01 21.88 -7.52
CA LEU A 360 -30.34 23.06 -8.05
C LEU A 360 -30.81 23.48 -9.45
N ASP A 361 -31.57 22.65 -10.17
CA ASP A 361 -31.80 22.82 -11.61
C ASP A 361 -32.36 24.21 -11.97
N HIS A 362 -33.22 24.76 -11.12
CA HIS A 362 -33.79 26.10 -11.25
C HIS A 362 -33.23 27.15 -10.28
N ARG A 363 -32.41 26.73 -9.30
CA ARG A 363 -31.94 27.61 -8.22
C ARG A 363 -30.58 28.22 -8.46
N LEU A 364 -29.74 27.55 -9.26
CA LEU A 364 -28.37 27.98 -9.50
C LEU A 364 -28.07 27.86 -11.00
N PRO A 365 -27.58 28.91 -11.67
CA PRO A 365 -27.19 28.79 -13.06
C PRO A 365 -25.93 27.92 -13.21
N ASN A 366 -25.79 27.22 -14.35
CA ASN A 366 -24.62 26.37 -14.61
C ASN A 366 -23.29 27.12 -14.51
N ARG A 367 -23.27 28.42 -14.90
CA ARG A 367 -22.07 29.28 -14.75
C ARG A 367 -21.57 29.35 -13.31
N ALA A 368 -22.47 29.52 -12.34
CA ALA A 368 -22.09 29.56 -10.93
C ALA A 368 -21.58 28.20 -10.45
N LEU A 369 -22.18 27.10 -10.91
CA LEU A 369 -21.70 25.75 -10.61
C LEU A 369 -20.27 25.52 -11.17
N TYR A 370 -19.98 25.97 -12.38
CA TYR A 370 -18.64 25.90 -12.96
C TYR A 370 -17.61 26.74 -12.19
N LEU A 371 -18.00 27.94 -11.72
CA LEU A 371 -17.14 28.77 -10.87
C LEU A 371 -16.82 28.07 -9.54
N ILE A 372 -17.83 27.50 -8.87
CA ILE A 372 -17.62 26.68 -7.66
C ILE A 372 -16.68 25.52 -7.96
N GLY A 373 -16.88 24.85 -9.11
CA GLY A 373 -16.03 23.76 -9.53
C GLY A 373 -14.57 24.18 -9.74
N ALA A 374 -14.34 25.31 -10.40
CA ALA A 374 -13.00 25.88 -10.56
C ALA A 374 -12.36 26.21 -9.21
N LEU A 375 -13.12 26.82 -8.29
CA LEU A 375 -12.66 27.17 -6.94
C LEU A 375 -12.31 25.96 -6.07
N LEU A 376 -12.84 24.77 -6.38
CA LEU A 376 -12.51 23.53 -5.66
C LEU A 376 -11.39 22.73 -6.35
N ILE A 377 -11.47 22.58 -7.67
CA ILE A 377 -10.54 21.74 -8.44
C ILE A 377 -9.17 22.40 -8.56
N ILE A 378 -9.09 23.71 -8.80
CA ILE A 378 -7.80 24.39 -8.99
C ILE A 378 -6.93 24.30 -7.72
N PRO A 379 -7.42 24.62 -6.50
CA PRO A 379 -6.63 24.44 -5.29
C PRO A 379 -6.23 22.98 -5.03
N ALA A 380 -7.09 22.02 -5.34
CA ALA A 380 -6.76 20.60 -5.22
C ALA A 380 -5.57 20.22 -6.11
N ILE A 381 -5.57 20.68 -7.37
CA ILE A 381 -4.45 20.47 -8.31
C ILE A 381 -3.19 21.18 -7.81
N MET A 382 -3.29 22.45 -7.43
CA MET A 382 -2.15 23.21 -6.91
C MET A 382 -1.55 22.54 -5.67
N SER A 383 -2.39 22.01 -4.78
CA SER A 383 -1.94 21.29 -3.59
C SER A 383 -1.24 19.97 -3.94
N GLY A 384 -1.77 19.19 -4.89
CA GLY A 384 -1.12 17.97 -5.39
C GLY A 384 0.26 18.25 -6.01
N ILE A 385 0.35 19.27 -6.86
CA ILE A 385 1.61 19.72 -7.49
C ILE A 385 2.60 20.22 -6.43
N ASN A 386 2.18 21.09 -5.51
CA ASN A 386 3.04 21.65 -4.47
C ASN A 386 3.51 20.58 -3.49
N SER A 387 2.63 19.63 -3.12
CA SER A 387 2.97 18.49 -2.28
C SER A 387 3.99 17.59 -2.95
N THR A 388 3.81 17.31 -4.25
CA THR A 388 4.77 16.54 -5.06
C THR A 388 6.13 17.25 -5.09
N LYS A 389 6.17 18.53 -5.49
CA LYS A 389 7.40 19.34 -5.48
C LYS A 389 8.08 19.32 -4.11
N GLY A 390 7.30 19.47 -3.03
CA GLY A 390 7.82 19.43 -1.66
C GLY A 390 8.33 18.06 -1.22
N LYS A 391 7.80 16.96 -1.75
CA LYS A 391 8.33 15.60 -1.50
C LYS A 391 9.64 15.38 -2.25
N PHE A 392 9.71 15.77 -3.53
CA PHE A 392 10.94 15.68 -4.32
C PHE A 392 12.06 16.57 -3.76
N LYS A 393 11.77 17.83 -3.40
CA LYS A 393 12.75 18.72 -2.76
C LYS A 393 13.26 18.16 -1.43
N ARG A 394 12.38 17.58 -0.60
CA ARG A 394 12.79 16.94 0.66
C ARG A 394 13.67 15.73 0.46
N TYR A 395 13.42 14.95 -0.58
CA TYR A 395 14.24 13.79 -0.91
C TYR A 395 15.62 14.21 -1.42
N ALA A 396 15.70 15.16 -2.37
CA ALA A 396 16.97 15.72 -2.84
C ALA A 396 17.78 16.35 -1.69
N ASN A 397 17.11 17.03 -0.75
CA ASN A 397 17.75 17.71 0.37
C ASN A 397 17.80 16.85 1.66
N ASN A 398 17.65 15.52 1.56
CA ASN A 398 17.68 14.64 2.72
C ASN A 398 19.10 14.52 3.34
N GLY A 399 20.12 15.08 2.67
CA GLY A 399 21.51 15.09 3.11
C GLY A 399 22.21 13.75 2.96
N THR A 400 21.75 12.87 2.05
CA THR A 400 22.42 11.59 1.74
C THR A 400 23.09 11.60 0.37
N GLU A 401 22.94 12.66 -0.43
CA GLU A 401 23.44 12.70 -1.82
C GLU A 401 24.96 12.45 -1.91
N GLN A 402 25.76 13.21 -1.15
CA GLN A 402 27.22 13.06 -1.15
C GLN A 402 27.66 11.68 -0.60
N LEU A 403 26.95 11.15 0.40
CA LEU A 403 27.16 9.80 0.92
C LEU A 403 26.88 8.73 -0.16
N ILE A 404 25.77 8.87 -0.88
CA ILE A 404 25.38 7.97 -1.98
C ILE A 404 26.43 8.02 -3.09
N GLN A 405 26.84 9.20 -3.53
CA GLN A 405 27.86 9.36 -4.58
C GLN A 405 29.19 8.75 -4.15
N THR A 406 29.59 8.93 -2.89
CA THR A 406 30.82 8.34 -2.35
C THR A 406 30.71 6.83 -2.26
N ALA A 407 29.57 6.29 -1.80
CA ALA A 407 29.34 4.85 -1.77
C ALA A 407 29.41 4.24 -3.18
N ILE A 408 28.80 4.87 -4.17
CA ILE A 408 28.87 4.45 -5.59
C ILE A 408 30.33 4.49 -6.09
N ALA A 409 31.10 5.52 -5.75
CA ALA A 409 32.51 5.60 -6.12
C ALA A 409 33.38 4.53 -5.44
N LEU A 410 32.97 4.06 -4.26
CA LEU A 410 33.62 2.98 -3.52
C LEU A 410 33.23 1.59 -4.03
N ALA A 411 32.30 1.47 -4.99
CA ALA A 411 31.78 0.20 -5.47
C ALA A 411 32.87 -0.67 -6.15
N GLY A 412 33.59 -1.45 -5.33
CA GLY A 412 34.40 -2.60 -5.73
C GLY A 412 33.58 -3.89 -5.65
N GLN A 413 34.10 -4.99 -6.21
CA GLN A 413 33.47 -6.30 -6.03
C GLN A 413 33.47 -6.65 -4.53
N ASP A 414 32.32 -7.07 -4.00
CA ASP A 414 32.11 -7.63 -2.64
C ASP A 414 31.89 -6.63 -1.49
N ASN A 415 31.44 -5.41 -1.77
CA ASN A 415 31.04 -4.48 -0.70
C ASN A 415 29.69 -4.84 -0.06
N LEU A 416 29.71 -5.16 1.23
CA LEU A 416 28.53 -5.23 2.10
C LEU A 416 28.54 -4.11 3.13
N ILE A 417 27.55 -3.22 3.07
CA ILE A 417 27.46 -2.04 3.94
C ILE A 417 26.46 -2.27 5.08
N LEU A 418 26.87 -2.00 6.32
CA LEU A 418 25.99 -1.92 7.48
C LEU A 418 25.46 -0.50 7.63
N LEU A 419 24.13 -0.35 7.68
CA LEU A 419 23.46 0.94 7.85
C LEU A 419 22.78 1.03 9.23
N PRO A 420 22.58 2.25 9.78
CA PRO A 420 21.69 2.46 10.92
C PRO A 420 20.28 1.95 10.59
N VAL A 421 19.92 0.81 11.16
CA VAL A 421 18.82 -0.07 10.70
C VAL A 421 17.46 0.66 10.64
N ARG A 422 17.28 1.66 11.50
CA ARG A 422 16.03 2.41 11.71
C ARG A 422 16.06 3.85 11.17
N ASP A 423 17.15 4.28 10.52
CA ASP A 423 17.21 5.61 9.91
C ASP A 423 16.42 5.63 8.59
N GLN A 424 15.25 6.25 8.60
CA GLN A 424 14.35 6.31 7.46
C GLN A 424 14.94 7.02 6.23
N ARG A 425 15.95 7.88 6.43
CA ARG A 425 16.63 8.59 5.33
C ARG A 425 17.46 7.64 4.47
N LEU A 426 17.91 6.54 5.05
CA LEU A 426 18.75 5.54 4.40
C LEU A 426 17.95 4.33 3.88
N TYR A 427 16.61 4.33 4.01
CA TYR A 427 15.81 3.23 3.46
C TYR A 427 15.95 3.08 1.95
N ALA A 428 16.08 4.19 1.20
CA ALA A 428 16.26 4.16 -0.25
C ALA A 428 17.71 3.81 -0.68
N PHE A 429 18.69 3.94 0.22
CA PHE A 429 20.12 3.83 -0.06
C PHE A 429 20.51 2.62 -0.91
N ARG A 430 19.95 1.45 -0.59
CA ARG A 430 20.22 0.19 -1.31
C ARG A 430 19.90 0.28 -2.82
N LEU A 431 18.74 0.83 -3.18
CA LEU A 431 18.33 0.98 -4.58
C LEU A 431 18.97 2.20 -5.24
N ASP A 432 19.19 3.27 -4.48
CA ASP A 432 19.83 4.49 -4.98
C ASP A 432 21.29 4.24 -5.37
N THR A 433 21.99 3.39 -4.61
CA THR A 433 23.41 3.07 -4.85
C THR A 433 23.61 1.81 -5.69
N GLY A 434 22.65 0.89 -5.68
CA GLY A 434 22.85 -0.46 -6.21
C GLY A 434 23.83 -1.31 -5.38
N ILE A 435 24.16 -0.91 -4.16
CA ILE A 435 25.12 -1.64 -3.30
C ILE A 435 24.38 -2.51 -2.28
N PRO A 436 24.79 -3.77 -2.09
CA PRO A 436 24.27 -4.63 -1.04
C PRO A 436 24.42 -3.99 0.35
N ILE A 437 23.36 -4.11 1.15
CA ILE A 437 23.44 -3.75 2.57
C ILE A 437 23.06 -4.96 3.40
N LEU A 438 23.59 -5.05 4.62
CA LEU A 438 23.28 -6.17 5.49
C LEU A 438 21.78 -6.28 5.76
N VAL A 439 21.18 -5.19 6.26
CA VAL A 439 19.78 -5.16 6.67
C VAL A 439 19.28 -3.73 6.85
N ASN A 440 17.96 -3.53 6.73
CA ASN A 440 17.26 -2.37 7.29
C ASN A 440 15.92 -2.81 7.87
N TRP A 441 15.31 -1.98 8.72
CA TRP A 441 14.03 -2.30 9.36
C TRP A 441 12.84 -2.28 8.39
N LYS A 442 12.94 -1.49 7.31
CA LYS A 442 11.81 -1.27 6.41
C LYS A 442 11.49 -2.49 5.55
N SER A 443 12.51 -3.05 4.91
CA SER A 443 12.40 -4.11 3.90
C SER A 443 12.70 -5.46 4.55
N HIS A 444 11.70 -6.34 4.57
CA HIS A 444 11.77 -7.69 5.13
C HIS A 444 11.37 -8.74 4.08
N PRO A 445 11.84 -10.00 4.21
CA PRO A 445 11.43 -11.10 3.35
C PRO A 445 10.07 -11.68 3.77
N TYR A 446 9.61 -12.73 3.09
CA TYR A 446 8.27 -13.30 3.30
C TYR A 446 8.28 -14.77 3.73
N LYS A 447 9.33 -15.53 3.41
CA LYS A 447 9.48 -16.90 3.89
C LYS A 447 9.79 -16.88 5.38
N ASP A 448 9.20 -17.80 6.13
CA ASP A 448 9.35 -17.90 7.59
C ASP A 448 10.81 -17.93 8.06
N THR A 449 11.64 -18.80 7.47
CA THR A 449 13.08 -18.88 7.79
C THR A 449 13.85 -17.62 7.43
N GLU A 450 13.52 -16.99 6.29
CA GLU A 450 14.14 -15.73 5.89
C GLU A 450 13.73 -14.57 6.82
N VAL A 451 12.48 -14.55 7.31
CA VAL A 451 12.00 -13.54 8.27
C VAL A 451 12.75 -13.66 9.59
N ILE A 452 12.98 -14.89 10.06
CA ILE A 452 13.76 -15.14 11.28
C ILE A 452 15.21 -14.67 11.09
N GLU A 453 15.83 -14.99 9.95
CA GLU A 453 17.19 -14.54 9.63
C GLU A 453 17.28 -13.01 9.48
N TRP A 454 16.30 -12.37 8.84
CA TRP A 454 16.20 -10.92 8.76
C TRP A 454 16.11 -10.30 10.15
N HIS A 455 15.29 -10.87 11.04
CA HIS A 455 15.12 -10.39 12.41
C HIS A 455 16.41 -10.55 13.23
N LYS A 456 17.11 -11.66 13.08
CA LYS A 456 18.45 -11.87 13.66
C LYS A 456 19.44 -10.79 13.22
N ARG A 457 19.51 -10.51 11.91
CA ARG A 457 20.38 -9.45 11.37
C ARG A 457 20.02 -8.08 11.92
N VAL A 458 18.72 -7.77 12.04
CA VAL A 458 18.26 -6.54 12.68
C VAL A 458 18.74 -6.47 14.13
N GLY A 459 18.58 -7.54 14.90
CA GLY A 459 19.01 -7.60 16.30
C GLY A 459 20.49 -7.30 16.47
N LEU A 460 21.36 -8.00 15.73
CA LEU A 460 22.82 -7.79 15.78
C LEU A 460 23.23 -6.38 15.36
N ALA A 461 22.54 -5.81 14.37
CA ALA A 461 22.79 -4.44 13.95
C ALA A 461 22.26 -3.43 14.98
N ASP A 462 21.12 -3.68 15.62
CA ASP A 462 20.61 -2.87 16.72
C ASP A 462 21.57 -2.91 17.93
N ASP A 463 22.13 -4.06 18.28
CA ASP A 463 23.16 -4.19 19.32
C ASP A 463 24.38 -3.32 18.98
N PHE A 464 24.84 -3.35 17.72
CA PHE A 464 25.94 -2.48 17.29
C PHE A 464 25.61 -0.97 17.41
N TYR A 465 24.42 -0.53 16.97
CA TYR A 465 24.07 0.89 16.92
C TYR A 465 23.54 1.47 18.23
N TYR A 466 22.96 0.64 19.11
CA TYR A 466 22.16 1.08 20.24
C TYR A 466 22.58 0.49 21.59
N SER A 467 23.55 -0.43 21.67
CA SER A 467 24.11 -0.86 22.97
C SER A 467 24.76 0.30 23.72
N ASP A 468 24.73 0.24 25.05
CA ASP A 468 25.28 1.28 25.92
C ASP A 468 26.80 1.19 26.07
N THR A 469 27.38 0.00 25.88
CA THR A 469 28.81 -0.23 26.12
C THR A 469 29.61 -0.37 24.82
N ALA A 470 30.83 0.17 24.81
CA ALA A 470 31.75 0.01 23.67
C ALA A 470 32.16 -1.45 23.43
N THR A 471 32.12 -2.29 24.47
CA THR A 471 32.43 -3.73 24.37
C THR A 471 31.34 -4.46 23.61
N GLU A 472 30.06 -4.29 23.98
CA GLU A 472 28.93 -4.91 23.27
C GLU A 472 28.89 -4.48 21.80
N ARG A 473 29.14 -3.20 21.51
CA ARG A 473 29.23 -2.72 20.12
C ARG A 473 30.37 -3.39 19.35
N ARG A 474 31.55 -3.55 19.98
CA ARG A 474 32.68 -4.23 19.35
C ARG A 474 32.36 -5.70 19.08
N ASP A 475 31.75 -6.38 20.03
CA ASP A 475 31.41 -7.80 19.92
C ASP A 475 30.36 -8.01 18.82
N ALA A 476 29.33 -7.16 18.78
CA ALA A 476 28.33 -7.15 17.71
C ALA A 476 28.97 -6.89 16.34
N LEU A 477 29.83 -5.88 16.20
CA LEU A 477 30.53 -5.60 14.94
C LEU A 477 31.43 -6.77 14.53
N THR A 478 32.14 -7.39 15.48
CA THR A 478 32.99 -8.56 15.23
C THR A 478 32.16 -9.72 14.69
N GLN A 479 31.02 -9.99 15.31
CA GLN A 479 30.09 -11.02 14.85
C GLN A 479 29.54 -10.70 13.46
N LEU A 480 29.14 -9.46 13.21
CA LEU A 480 28.63 -9.03 11.90
C LEU A 480 29.68 -9.19 10.79
N ILE A 481 30.95 -8.89 11.05
CA ILE A 481 32.04 -9.12 10.11
C ILE A 481 32.27 -10.61 9.91
N ALA A 482 32.35 -11.40 10.98
CA ALA A 482 32.67 -12.82 10.91
C ALA A 482 31.56 -13.67 10.27
N GLU A 483 30.29 -13.37 10.57
CA GLU A 483 29.15 -14.15 10.12
C GLU A 483 28.65 -13.73 8.74
N TYR A 484 28.70 -12.42 8.43
CA TYR A 484 28.09 -11.89 7.22
C TYR A 484 29.07 -11.19 6.27
N GLY A 485 30.32 -11.00 6.66
CA GLY A 485 31.31 -10.32 5.82
C GLY A 485 31.04 -8.82 5.65
N VAL A 486 30.51 -8.15 6.69
CA VAL A 486 30.34 -6.68 6.65
C VAL A 486 31.69 -6.02 6.37
N THR A 487 31.74 -5.22 5.31
CA THR A 487 32.98 -4.57 4.83
C THR A 487 33.05 -3.10 5.23
N HIS A 488 31.90 -2.44 5.36
CA HIS A 488 31.80 -1.03 5.65
C HIS A 488 30.64 -0.74 6.61
N VAL A 489 30.74 0.36 7.36
CA VAL A 489 29.75 0.79 8.33
C VAL A 489 29.45 2.28 8.15
N ILE A 490 28.17 2.63 8.07
CA ILE A 490 27.72 4.03 8.11
C ILE A 490 27.28 4.37 9.53
N THR A 491 27.89 5.38 10.14
CA THR A 491 27.45 5.92 11.43
C THR A 491 26.84 7.31 11.26
N THR A 492 25.96 7.70 12.18
CA THR A 492 25.52 9.11 12.27
C THR A 492 26.53 9.90 13.09
N GLN A 493 26.60 11.22 12.90
CA GLN A 493 27.51 12.08 13.66
C GLN A 493 27.36 11.88 15.19
N LYS A 494 26.12 11.85 15.69
CA LYS A 494 25.81 11.64 17.12
C LYS A 494 26.34 10.30 17.64
N MET A 495 26.28 9.27 16.80
CA MET A 495 26.71 7.91 17.12
C MET A 495 28.24 7.79 17.09
N ASP A 496 28.88 8.52 16.20
CA ASP A 496 30.29 8.40 15.93
C ASP A 496 31.19 8.95 17.05
N ASP A 497 30.76 9.99 17.76
CA ASP A 497 31.48 10.51 18.92
C ASP A 497 31.71 9.42 20.01
N GLN A 498 30.91 8.35 19.98
CA GLN A 498 31.02 7.20 20.87
C GLN A 498 31.70 5.98 20.22
N MET A 499 31.85 5.95 18.90
CA MET A 499 32.24 4.75 18.13
C MET A 499 33.51 4.92 17.30
N ALA A 500 34.01 6.14 17.11
CA ALA A 500 35.19 6.40 16.30
C ALA A 500 36.43 5.59 16.76
N SER A 501 36.53 5.29 18.06
CA SER A 501 37.62 4.49 18.65
C SER A 501 37.53 2.99 18.36
N LEU A 502 36.42 2.50 17.81
CA LEU A 502 36.24 1.10 17.43
C LEU A 502 36.91 0.78 16.09
N PHE A 503 37.02 1.76 15.20
CA PHE A 503 37.56 1.58 13.86
C PHE A 503 39.07 1.78 13.82
N ALA A 504 39.76 0.94 13.05
CA ALA A 504 41.21 0.99 12.91
C ALA A 504 41.69 2.22 12.10
N GLN A 505 40.84 2.74 11.22
CA GLN A 505 41.16 3.80 10.27
C GLN A 505 40.20 4.99 10.42
N LYS A 506 40.65 6.14 9.90
CA LYS A 506 39.79 7.32 9.73
C LYS A 506 38.64 7.00 8.77
N PRO A 507 37.50 7.70 8.87
CA PRO A 507 36.40 7.49 7.96
C PRO A 507 36.82 7.77 6.51
N VAL A 508 36.36 6.93 5.59
CA VAL A 508 36.54 7.05 4.14
C VAL A 508 35.70 8.22 3.60
N TYR A 509 34.60 8.53 4.28
CA TYR A 509 33.74 9.68 3.99
C TYR A 509 33.21 10.29 5.29
N GLN A 510 33.13 11.62 5.33
CA GLN A 510 32.55 12.34 6.46
C GLN A 510 31.87 13.63 5.98
N ASP A 511 30.63 13.83 6.41
CA ASP A 511 29.92 15.10 6.33
C ASP A 511 29.34 15.50 7.70
N GLU A 512 28.44 16.49 7.71
CA GLU A 512 27.75 16.97 8.91
C GLU A 512 26.78 15.95 9.53
N ARG A 513 26.46 14.84 8.86
CA ARG A 513 25.41 13.89 9.26
C ARG A 513 25.89 12.46 9.38
N TYR A 514 26.73 12.02 8.47
CA TYR A 514 27.15 10.64 8.30
C TYR A 514 28.67 10.53 8.18
N ARG A 515 29.17 9.41 8.69
CA ARG A 515 30.55 8.97 8.52
C ARG A 515 30.53 7.53 7.99
N LEU A 516 31.40 7.22 7.04
CA LEU A 516 31.54 5.90 6.44
C LEU A 516 32.91 5.33 6.82
N TYR A 517 32.93 4.17 7.44
CA TYR A 517 34.15 3.48 7.87
C TYR A 517 34.32 2.16 7.11
N GLU A 518 35.57 1.77 6.91
CA GLU A 518 35.91 0.36 6.69
C GLU A 518 35.65 -0.41 7.99
N ALA A 519 35.02 -1.57 7.89
CA ALA A 519 34.71 -2.46 9.01
C ALA A 519 35.96 -3.24 9.46
N ARG A 520 37.05 -2.52 9.78
CA ARG A 520 38.26 -3.07 10.37
C ARG A 520 38.37 -2.62 11.81
N ILE A 521 38.33 -3.56 12.74
CA ILE A 521 38.36 -3.26 14.18
C ILE A 521 39.78 -2.87 14.58
N GLY A 522 39.92 -1.72 15.24
CA GLY A 522 41.20 -1.26 15.77
C GLY A 522 41.64 -2.10 16.98
N ILE A 523 42.95 -2.29 17.14
CA ILE A 523 43.50 -2.83 18.39
C ILE A 523 43.16 -1.83 19.48
N ALA A 524 42.28 -2.21 20.41
CA ALA A 524 41.87 -1.35 21.51
C ALA A 524 43.12 -0.93 22.30
N LYS A 525 43.50 0.36 22.24
CA LYS A 525 44.35 0.91 23.28
C LYS A 525 43.53 0.87 24.57
N PRO A 526 44.03 0.23 25.65
CA PRO A 526 43.30 0.21 26.90
C PRO A 526 43.02 1.65 27.31
N ILE A 527 41.74 1.93 27.54
CA ILE A 527 41.32 3.21 28.12
C ILE A 527 41.99 3.25 29.49
N LEU A 528 43.06 4.03 29.61
CA LEU A 528 43.69 4.33 30.88
C LEU A 528 42.63 5.03 31.74
N ARG A 529 41.98 4.28 32.62
CA ARG A 529 41.28 4.86 33.76
C ARG A 529 42.30 5.73 34.47
N LYS A 530 42.04 7.04 34.55
CA LYS A 530 42.75 7.90 35.49
C LYS A 530 42.56 7.29 36.89
N PRO A 531 43.63 6.97 37.63
CA PRO A 531 43.49 6.61 39.02
C PRO A 531 43.08 7.86 39.80
N ASP A 532 42.18 7.64 40.75
CA ASP A 532 41.86 8.51 41.88
C ASP A 532 41.22 9.88 41.59
N GLN A 533 39.88 9.90 41.65
CA GLN A 533 39.21 10.91 42.48
C GLN A 533 38.29 10.21 43.48
N GLN A 534 38.50 10.61 44.73
CA GLN A 534 38.08 9.98 45.95
C GLN A 534 36.56 9.83 46.07
N ILE A 535 36.21 8.74 46.75
CA ILE A 535 34.95 8.43 47.40
C ILE A 535 34.52 9.66 48.22
N GLY A 536 33.45 10.32 47.77
CA GLY A 536 32.71 11.32 48.54
C GLY A 536 31.35 10.74 48.91
N GLU A 537 31.20 10.49 50.21
CA GLU A 537 30.03 10.13 51.01
C GLU A 537 28.64 10.05 50.32
N MET A 538 28.06 8.85 50.37
CA MET A 538 26.64 8.59 50.18
C MET A 538 25.83 9.26 51.29
N THR A 539 25.11 10.34 50.95
CA THR A 539 23.97 10.80 51.76
C THR A 539 22.68 10.25 51.17
N ILE A 540 21.97 9.45 51.96
CA ILE A 540 20.66 8.87 51.63
C ILE A 540 19.62 10.01 51.63
N GLY A 541 19.13 10.37 50.44
CA GLY A 541 18.05 11.34 50.24
C GLY A 541 16.80 10.65 49.72
N THR A 542 15.79 10.52 50.57
CA THR A 542 14.43 10.10 50.23
C THR A 542 13.74 11.18 49.39
N GLY A 543 13.12 10.81 48.26
CA GLY A 543 12.52 11.81 47.36
C GLY A 543 11.58 11.27 46.29
N ARG A 544 10.34 11.01 46.70
CA ARG A 544 9.05 11.24 45.99
C ARG A 544 8.91 10.98 44.49
N TYR A 545 8.03 10.01 44.19
CA TYR A 545 7.20 9.94 42.98
C TYR A 545 6.23 11.14 42.88
N GLY A 546 6.04 11.66 41.67
CA GLY A 546 4.89 12.49 41.29
C GLY A 546 5.09 13.29 39.99
N GLY A 547 4.28 13.01 38.96
CA GLY A 547 4.15 13.82 37.74
C GLY A 547 3.87 13.00 36.50
#